data_AF-A0A813JA05-F1
#
_entry.id   AF-A0A813JA05-F1
#
_cell.length_a   1.000
_cell.length_b   1.000
_cell.length_c   1.000
_cell.angle_alpha   90.00
_cell.angle_beta   90.00
_cell.angle_gamma   90.00
#
_symmetry.space_group_name_H-M   'P 1'
#
loop_
_entity.id
_entity.type
_entity.pdbx_description
1 polymer ?
#
loop_
_entity_poly.entity_id
_entity_poly.type
_entity_poly.pdbx_seq_one_letter_code
_entity_poly.pdbx_strand_id
1 'polypeptide(L)'
;VLGWLPHYDVRNDFFYDFVGGATIALICLVQTLAHAAIATTKVIQGPYCAFVPPFVYAILGTSPHASISSGAIAAILIADQLQYFHDEEERTELASLLALISGGMLVAMGLCRVAFAVRFLSQSLISGFVTGGSVLIIVGQMKNLLGLENLEHAIGFTSQIVVLWEALPDTNYVGLALGSCLLLVLQFMMWAKKYLVAELQRPGPKPKWMKPAKILTEMKELLLVAISITFAVLTAVDGEPLLPV
;
A
#
# COMPACT_ATOMS: atom_id res chain seq x y z
N VAL A 1 -1.16 9.68 -23.48
CA VAL A 1 -2.08 8.94 -24.38
C VAL A 1 -1.77 9.07 -25.86
N LEU A 2 -1.76 10.28 -26.43
CA LEU A 2 -1.67 10.48 -27.90
C LEU A 2 -0.40 9.90 -28.56
N GLY A 3 0.69 9.70 -27.82
CA GLY A 3 1.91 9.08 -28.35
C GLY A 3 1.86 7.55 -28.41
N TRP A 4 1.37 6.89 -27.36
CA TRP A 4 1.43 5.42 -27.23
C TRP A 4 0.19 4.73 -27.79
N LEU A 5 -1.00 5.34 -27.66
CA LEU A 5 -2.27 4.75 -28.06
C LEU A 5 -2.34 4.40 -29.57
N PRO A 6 -1.82 5.21 -30.51
CA PRO A 6 -1.81 4.86 -31.94
C PRO A 6 -0.93 3.66 -32.30
N HIS A 7 0.04 3.32 -31.45
CA HIS A 7 0.97 2.21 -31.66
C HIS A 7 0.57 0.95 -30.88
N TYR A 8 -0.63 0.94 -30.29
CA TYR A 8 -1.09 -0.13 -29.41
C TYR A 8 -1.65 -1.32 -30.19
N ASP A 9 -1.11 -2.52 -29.96
CA ASP A 9 -1.57 -3.76 -30.59
C ASP A 9 -2.72 -4.38 -29.78
N VAL A 10 -3.94 -3.94 -30.08
CA VAL A 10 -5.18 -4.41 -29.41
C VAL A 10 -5.31 -5.94 -29.46
N ARG A 11 -4.80 -6.62 -30.49
CA ARG A 11 -5.02 -8.05 -30.66
C ARG A 11 -4.17 -8.88 -29.72
N ASN A 12 -2.95 -8.43 -29.45
CA ASN A 12 -1.99 -9.16 -28.62
C ASN A 12 -1.98 -8.67 -27.16
N ASP A 13 -2.11 -7.36 -26.93
CA ASP A 13 -1.85 -6.77 -25.61
C ASP A 13 -3.11 -6.61 -24.75
N PHE A 14 -4.29 -6.45 -25.37
CA PHE A 14 -5.53 -6.15 -24.64
C PHE A 14 -5.85 -7.16 -23.53
N PHE A 15 -5.67 -8.46 -23.78
CA PHE A 15 -5.96 -9.48 -22.78
C PHE A 15 -4.97 -9.42 -21.61
N TYR A 16 -3.69 -9.18 -21.88
CA TYR A 16 -2.67 -9.06 -20.84
C TYR A 16 -2.85 -7.79 -20.01
N ASP A 17 -3.20 -6.67 -20.65
CA ASP A 17 -3.46 -5.40 -19.97
C ASP A 17 -4.75 -5.45 -19.16
N PHE A 18 -5.79 -6.14 -19.64
CA PHE A 18 -7.02 -6.31 -18.87
C PHE A 18 -6.78 -7.12 -17.58
N VAL A 19 -6.10 -8.26 -17.69
CA VAL A 19 -5.81 -9.11 -16.53
C VAL A 19 -4.83 -8.41 -15.57
N GLY A 20 -3.80 -7.76 -16.10
CA GLY A 20 -2.85 -6.97 -15.32
C GLY A 20 -3.50 -5.78 -14.62
N GLY A 21 -4.33 -5.03 -15.35
CA GLY A 21 -5.10 -3.90 -14.85
C GLY A 21 -6.09 -4.31 -13.75
N ALA A 22 -6.84 -5.40 -13.94
CA ALA A 22 -7.73 -5.94 -12.92
C ALA A 22 -6.97 -6.35 -11.65
N THR A 23 -5.79 -6.95 -11.80
CA THR A 23 -4.93 -7.34 -10.67
C THR A 23 -4.43 -6.11 -9.90
N ILE A 24 -3.92 -5.11 -10.61
CA ILE A 24 -3.44 -3.85 -10.00
C ILE A 24 -4.59 -3.10 -9.35
N ALA A 25 -5.78 -3.05 -9.97
CA ALA A 25 -6.95 -2.39 -9.41
C ALA A 25 -7.35 -2.98 -8.06
N LEU A 26 -7.35 -4.33 -7.95
CA LEU A 26 -7.68 -5.00 -6.69
C LEU A 26 -6.61 -4.74 -5.62
N ILE A 27 -5.32 -4.77 -5.98
CA ILE A 27 -4.22 -4.43 -5.07
C ILE A 27 -4.36 -2.98 -4.56
N CYS A 28 -4.57 -2.03 -5.47
CA CYS A 28 -4.73 -0.62 -5.12
C CYS A 28 -5.97 -0.37 -4.25
N LEU A 29 -7.05 -1.11 -4.47
CA LEU A 29 -8.26 -1.00 -3.66
C LEU A 29 -8.00 -1.36 -2.20
N VAL A 30 -7.40 -2.52 -1.95
CA VAL A 30 -7.07 -2.94 -0.57
C VAL A 30 -6.08 -1.97 0.07
N GLN A 31 -5.03 -1.59 -0.67
CA GLN A 31 -3.98 -0.72 -0.17
C GLN A 31 -4.51 0.66 0.24
N THR A 32 -5.39 1.25 -0.57
CA THR A 32 -5.97 2.57 -0.29
C THR A 32 -6.95 2.56 0.87
N LEU A 33 -7.68 1.46 1.10
CA LEU A 33 -8.51 1.27 2.30
C LEU A 33 -7.65 1.29 3.56
N ALA A 34 -6.55 0.52 3.57
CA ALA A 34 -5.61 0.52 4.68
C ALA A 34 -4.96 1.91 4.89
N HIS A 35 -4.59 2.61 3.82
CA HIS A 35 -4.03 3.95 3.92
C HIS A 35 -5.03 4.99 4.43
N ALA A 36 -6.32 4.90 4.07
CA ALA A 36 -7.35 5.79 4.59
C ALA A 36 -7.54 5.62 6.10
N ALA A 37 -7.49 4.36 6.57
CA ALA A 37 -7.49 4.03 8.00
C ALA A 37 -6.23 4.56 8.72
N ILE A 38 -5.03 4.41 8.12
CA ILE A 38 -3.78 4.97 8.64
C ILE A 38 -3.84 6.50 8.71
N ALA A 39 -4.44 7.16 7.71
CA ALA A 39 -4.63 8.61 7.68
C ALA A 39 -5.65 9.12 8.70
N THR A 40 -6.32 8.22 9.44
CA THR A 40 -7.37 8.52 10.42
C THR A 40 -8.58 9.26 9.84
N THR A 41 -8.86 9.00 8.56
CA THR A 41 -10.00 9.54 7.81
C THR A 41 -11.06 8.47 7.58
N LYS A 42 -12.26 8.85 7.16
CA LYS A 42 -13.29 7.88 6.76
C LYS A 42 -12.74 6.91 5.71
N VAL A 43 -12.84 5.61 5.99
CA VAL A 43 -12.30 4.52 5.13
C VAL A 43 -12.88 4.57 3.71
N ILE A 44 -14.09 5.12 3.54
CA ILE A 44 -14.72 5.36 2.23
C ILE A 44 -13.89 6.24 1.28
N GLN A 45 -12.92 7.00 1.80
CA GLN A 45 -11.98 7.78 0.97
C GLN A 45 -10.98 6.89 0.22
N GLY A 46 -10.72 5.67 0.69
CA GLY A 46 -9.84 4.70 0.03
C GLY A 46 -10.24 4.42 -1.43
N PRO A 47 -11.48 3.96 -1.70
CA PRO A 47 -11.98 3.75 -3.05
C PRO A 47 -11.86 4.96 -3.98
N TYR A 48 -12.07 6.18 -3.49
CA TYR A 48 -11.86 7.39 -4.29
C TYR A 48 -10.40 7.57 -4.68
N CYS A 49 -9.47 7.32 -3.75
CA CYS A 49 -8.03 7.32 -3.98
C CYS A 49 -7.55 6.15 -4.86
N ALA A 50 -8.28 5.04 -4.94
CA ALA A 50 -7.97 3.91 -5.82
C ALA A 50 -8.43 4.13 -7.26
N PHE A 51 -9.49 4.92 -7.46
CA PHE A 51 -10.11 5.07 -8.77
C PHE A 51 -9.67 6.35 -9.49
N VAL A 52 -9.75 7.50 -8.81
CA VAL A 52 -9.57 8.81 -9.46
C VAL A 52 -8.14 9.04 -9.95
N PRO A 53 -7.07 8.79 -9.15
CA PRO A 53 -5.71 9.06 -9.59
C PRO A 53 -5.25 8.21 -10.79
N PRO A 54 -5.47 6.87 -10.84
CA PRO A 54 -5.15 6.09 -12.03
C PRO A 54 -5.93 6.54 -13.26
N PHE A 55 -7.20 6.90 -13.11
CA PHE A 55 -8.03 7.37 -14.23
C PHE A 55 -7.49 8.68 -14.83
N VAL A 56 -7.18 9.66 -13.98
CA VAL A 56 -6.57 10.92 -14.41
C VAL A 56 -5.19 10.67 -15.03
N TYR A 57 -4.38 9.79 -14.43
CA TYR A 57 -3.07 9.41 -14.96
C TYR A 57 -3.17 8.69 -16.31
N ALA A 58 -4.19 7.85 -16.52
CA ALA A 58 -4.39 7.18 -17.80
C ALA A 58 -4.55 8.18 -18.94
N ILE A 59 -5.19 9.33 -18.69
CA ILE A 59 -5.42 10.40 -19.69
C ILE A 59 -4.18 11.28 -19.87
N LEU A 60 -3.59 11.76 -18.77
CA LEU A 60 -2.53 12.77 -18.78
C LEU A 60 -1.11 12.17 -18.77
N GLY A 61 -0.99 10.90 -18.43
CA GLY A 61 0.26 10.19 -18.24
C GLY A 61 1.06 10.01 -19.52
N THR A 62 2.37 9.99 -19.34
CA THR A 62 3.36 9.78 -20.40
C THR A 62 3.80 8.32 -20.52
N SER A 63 3.72 7.54 -19.43
CA SER A 63 4.11 6.12 -19.41
C SER A 63 2.88 5.20 -19.38
N PRO A 64 2.75 4.24 -20.31
CA PRO A 64 1.61 3.32 -20.35
C PRO A 64 1.66 2.23 -19.26
N HIS A 65 2.83 1.96 -18.67
CA HIS A 65 3.00 0.89 -17.68
C HIS A 65 3.00 1.37 -16.23
N ALA A 66 2.90 2.68 -16.00
CA ALA A 66 2.88 3.24 -14.66
C ALA A 66 1.43 3.35 -14.16
N SER A 67 1.22 2.95 -12.91
CA SER A 67 -0.03 3.20 -12.18
C SER A 67 0.27 4.06 -10.96
N ILE A 68 -0.59 5.03 -10.68
CA ILE A 68 -0.46 5.95 -9.54
C ILE A 68 -1.59 5.70 -8.56
N SER A 69 -1.26 5.52 -7.29
CA SER A 69 -2.21 5.35 -6.19
C SER A 69 -1.69 6.02 -4.92
N SER A 70 -2.40 5.86 -3.80
CA SER A 70 -2.00 6.34 -2.48
C SER A 70 -0.69 5.70 -1.99
N GLY A 71 0.04 6.41 -1.11
CA GLY A 71 1.28 5.94 -0.50
C GLY A 71 1.23 5.96 1.03
N ALA A 72 1.81 4.94 1.68
CA ALA A 72 1.74 4.78 3.13
C ALA A 72 2.39 5.95 3.90
N ILE A 73 3.51 6.47 3.41
CA ILE A 73 4.19 7.62 4.01
C ILE A 73 3.29 8.86 3.97
N ALA A 74 2.60 9.11 2.85
CA ALA A 74 1.68 10.23 2.74
C ALA A 74 0.51 10.09 3.71
N ALA A 75 -0.04 8.89 3.88
CA ALA A 75 -1.09 8.62 4.86
C ALA A 75 -0.64 8.90 6.30
N ILE A 76 0.57 8.47 6.68
CA ILE A 76 1.15 8.74 8.00
C ILE A 76 1.36 10.24 8.22
N LEU A 77 1.86 10.97 7.21
CA LEU A 77 2.05 12.42 7.30
C LEU A 77 0.72 13.19 7.39
N ILE A 78 -0.32 12.74 6.68
CA ILE A 78 -1.66 13.32 6.79
C ILE A 78 -2.21 13.09 8.20
N ALA A 79 -2.10 11.86 8.73
CA ALA A 79 -2.47 11.59 10.12
C ALA A 79 -1.72 12.49 11.11
N ASP A 80 -0.43 12.74 10.83
CA ASP A 80 0.40 13.64 11.63
C ASP A 80 -0.09 15.08 11.68
N GLN A 81 -0.52 15.62 10.55
CA GLN A 81 -1.05 16.98 10.50
C GLN A 81 -2.46 17.09 11.09
N LEU A 82 -3.25 16.02 11.02
CA LEU A 82 -4.64 16.00 11.46
C LEU A 82 -4.83 15.59 12.92
N GLN A 83 -3.75 15.30 13.65
CA GLN A 83 -3.78 14.79 15.02
C GLN A 83 -4.50 15.67 16.04
N TYR A 84 -4.56 16.97 15.77
CA TYR A 84 -5.17 17.96 16.67
C TYR A 84 -6.70 18.00 16.57
N PHE A 85 -7.27 17.30 15.59
CA PHE A 85 -8.71 17.26 15.33
C PHE A 85 -9.26 15.89 15.74
N HIS A 86 -10.21 15.89 16.68
CA HIS A 86 -10.76 14.64 17.22
C HIS A 86 -11.91 14.09 16.36
N ASP A 87 -12.63 14.94 15.65
CA ASP A 87 -13.76 14.53 14.82
C ASP A 87 -13.29 13.90 13.50
N GLU A 88 -13.89 12.76 13.14
CA GLU A 88 -13.54 12.02 11.92
C GLU A 88 -14.04 12.75 10.65
N GLU A 89 -15.18 13.44 10.74
CA GLU A 89 -15.71 14.23 9.65
C GLU A 89 -14.80 15.41 9.34
N GLU A 90 -14.46 16.20 10.36
CA GLU A 90 -13.52 17.31 10.24
C GLU A 90 -12.17 16.87 9.66
N ARG A 91 -11.59 15.77 10.15
CA ARG A 91 -10.32 15.23 9.59
C ARG A 91 -10.45 14.86 8.12
N THR A 92 -11.58 14.30 7.70
CA THR A 92 -11.81 13.90 6.31
C THR A 92 -11.93 15.10 5.38
N GLU A 93 -12.59 16.17 5.83
CA GLU A 93 -12.70 17.43 5.08
C GLU A 93 -11.34 18.12 4.94
N LEU A 94 -10.58 18.20 6.03
CA LEU A 94 -9.23 18.78 6.04
C LEU A 94 -8.24 17.96 5.21
N ALA A 95 -8.32 16.62 5.24
CA ALA A 95 -7.51 15.76 4.37
C ALA A 95 -7.78 16.05 2.89
N SER A 96 -9.06 16.24 2.52
CA SER A 96 -9.47 16.56 1.16
C SER A 96 -8.94 17.93 0.72
N LEU A 97 -8.97 18.92 1.62
CA LEU A 97 -8.39 20.24 1.38
C LEU A 97 -6.87 20.17 1.22
N LEU A 98 -6.17 19.40 2.06
CA LEU A 98 -4.73 19.19 1.99
C LEU A 98 -4.32 18.52 0.68
N ALA A 99 -5.10 17.54 0.22
CA ALA A 99 -4.92 16.90 -1.09
C ALA A 99 -5.09 17.90 -2.24
N LEU A 100 -6.11 18.77 -2.17
CA LEU A 100 -6.34 19.82 -3.17
C LEU A 100 -5.18 20.81 -3.24
N ILE A 101 -4.71 21.29 -2.08
CA ILE A 101 -3.58 22.23 -1.99
C ILE A 101 -2.31 21.57 -2.51
N SER A 102 -2.03 20.33 -2.10
CA SER A 102 -0.86 19.57 -2.55
C SER A 102 -0.88 19.33 -4.06
N GLY A 103 -2.05 18.98 -4.62
CA GLY A 103 -2.24 18.85 -6.07
C GLY A 103 -2.03 20.17 -6.80
N GLY A 104 -2.59 21.27 -6.29
CA GLY A 104 -2.36 22.61 -6.83
C GLY A 104 -0.90 23.02 -6.82
N MET A 105 -0.18 22.74 -5.73
CA MET A 105 1.27 22.96 -5.64
C MET A 105 2.04 22.11 -6.66
N LEU A 106 1.69 20.83 -6.85
CA LEU A 106 2.30 19.96 -7.85
C LEU A 106 2.08 20.48 -9.28
N VAL A 107 0.88 20.97 -9.59
CA VAL A 107 0.58 21.62 -10.88
C VAL A 107 1.40 22.88 -11.05
N ALA A 108 1.46 23.76 -10.04
CA ALA A 108 2.26 24.98 -10.08
C ALA A 108 3.76 24.68 -10.29
N MET A 109 4.31 23.70 -9.56
CA MET A 109 5.68 23.24 -9.74
C MET A 109 5.92 22.64 -11.13
N GLY A 110 4.94 21.91 -11.68
CA GLY A 110 4.97 21.39 -13.04
C GLY A 110 5.02 22.49 -14.09
N LEU A 111 4.20 23.54 -13.95
CA LEU A 111 4.19 24.72 -14.81
C LEU A 111 5.50 25.50 -14.74
N CYS A 112 6.06 25.65 -13.53
CA CYS A 112 7.38 26.25 -13.31
C CYS A 112 8.54 25.33 -13.72
N ARG A 113 8.27 24.12 -14.25
CA ARG A 113 9.26 23.11 -14.67
C ARG A 113 10.28 22.75 -13.57
N VAL A 114 9.84 22.77 -12.31
CA VAL A 114 10.65 22.44 -11.13
C VAL A 114 11.09 20.97 -11.12
N ALA A 115 10.52 20.14 -12.00
CA ALA A 115 10.98 18.76 -12.26
C ALA A 115 12.51 18.65 -12.54
N PHE A 116 13.15 19.73 -13.01
CA PHE A 116 14.61 19.79 -13.12
C PHE A 116 15.32 19.61 -11.77
N ALA A 117 14.77 20.17 -10.68
CA ALA A 117 15.33 20.05 -9.33
C ALA A 117 15.40 18.59 -8.85
N VAL A 118 14.39 17.78 -9.21
CA VAL A 118 14.32 16.36 -8.86
C VAL A 118 15.51 15.58 -9.45
N ARG A 119 16.07 16.02 -10.59
CA ARG A 119 17.24 15.38 -11.22
C ARG A 119 18.54 15.60 -10.43
N PHE A 120 18.59 16.57 -9.53
CA PHE A 120 19.74 16.81 -8.65
C PHE A 120 19.67 16.04 -7.34
N LEU A 121 18.57 15.34 -7.06
CA LEU A 121 18.50 14.47 -5.90
C LEU A 121 19.47 13.30 -6.10
N SER A 122 20.45 13.19 -5.22
CA SER A 122 21.42 12.10 -5.26
C SER A 122 20.73 10.76 -4.97
N GLN A 123 21.28 9.68 -5.51
CA GLN A 123 20.82 8.32 -5.18
C GLN A 123 20.87 8.05 -3.67
N SER A 124 21.86 8.63 -2.97
CA SER A 124 21.98 8.55 -1.51
C SER A 124 20.82 9.23 -0.79
N LEU A 125 20.33 10.38 -1.29
CA LEU A 125 19.18 11.06 -0.70
C LEU A 125 17.90 10.26 -0.89
N ILE A 126 17.66 9.75 -2.11
CA ILE A 126 16.48 8.93 -2.40
C ILE A 126 16.50 7.64 -1.57
N SER A 127 17.64 6.96 -1.52
CA SER A 127 17.81 5.76 -0.71
C SER A 127 17.62 6.04 0.79
N GLY A 128 18.16 7.14 1.30
CA GLY A 128 17.97 7.58 2.68
C GLY A 128 16.50 7.86 3.01
N PHE A 129 15.79 8.58 2.13
CA PHE A 129 14.36 8.84 2.29
C PHE A 129 13.53 7.55 2.29
N VAL A 130 13.78 6.64 1.35
CA VAL A 130 13.06 5.34 1.26
C VAL A 130 13.36 4.48 2.49
N THR A 131 14.60 4.43 2.96
CA THR A 131 14.99 3.67 4.14
C THR A 131 14.35 4.25 5.40
N GLY A 132 14.40 5.57 5.60
CA GLY A 132 13.74 6.25 6.71
C GLY A 132 12.23 6.09 6.71
N GLY A 133 11.60 6.23 5.53
CA GLY A 133 10.17 5.99 5.36
C GLY A 133 9.77 4.54 5.66
N SER A 134 10.61 3.56 5.31
CA SER A 134 10.39 2.15 5.65
C SER A 134 10.41 1.93 7.17
N VAL A 135 11.34 2.55 7.89
CA VAL A 135 11.40 2.49 9.36
C VAL A 135 10.15 3.13 9.98
N LEU A 136 9.72 4.29 9.45
CA LEU A 136 8.50 4.97 9.90
C LEU A 136 7.26 4.09 9.71
N ILE A 137 7.13 3.42 8.56
CA ILE A 137 6.03 2.48 8.30
C ILE A 137 6.07 1.31 9.28
N ILE A 138 7.24 0.70 9.50
CA ILE A 138 7.39 -0.44 10.42
C ILE A 138 6.94 -0.06 11.83
N VAL A 139 7.37 1.10 12.34
CA VAL A 139 6.97 1.59 13.65
C VAL A 139 5.45 1.85 13.69
N GLY A 140 4.91 2.53 12.68
CA GLY A 140 3.48 2.84 12.61
C GLY A 140 2.56 1.61 12.52
N GLN A 141 3.06 0.48 12.00
CA GLN A 141 2.30 -0.77 11.89
C GLN A 141 2.57 -1.76 13.05
N MET A 142 3.51 -1.47 13.94
CA MET A 142 3.90 -2.40 15.01
C MET A 142 2.77 -2.63 16.02
N LYS A 143 1.94 -1.62 16.30
CA LYS A 143 0.75 -1.78 17.16
C LYS A 143 -0.23 -2.82 16.63
N ASN A 144 -0.42 -2.87 15.31
CA ASN A 144 -1.31 -3.83 14.64
C ASN A 144 -0.68 -5.23 14.70
N LEU A 145 0.65 -5.34 14.59
CA LEU A 145 1.36 -6.61 14.70
C LEU A 145 1.31 -7.20 16.12
N LEU A 146 1.36 -6.34 17.15
CA LEU A 146 1.29 -6.74 18.56
C LEU A 146 -0.14 -6.96 19.05
N GLY A 147 -1.15 -6.66 18.23
CA GLY A 147 -2.57 -6.77 18.59
C GLY A 147 -2.98 -5.80 19.70
N LEU A 148 -2.43 -4.59 19.68
CA LEU A 148 -2.70 -3.54 20.68
C LEU A 148 -3.83 -2.63 20.16
N GLU A 149 -5.03 -2.78 20.73
CA GLU A 149 -6.27 -2.17 20.18
C GLU A 149 -6.60 -0.80 20.77
N ASN A 150 -6.12 -0.49 21.99
CA ASN A 150 -6.55 0.69 22.76
C ASN A 150 -5.44 1.70 23.02
N LEU A 151 -4.41 1.72 22.17
CA LEU A 151 -3.39 2.76 22.29
C LEU A 151 -3.94 4.06 21.69
N GLU A 152 -3.84 5.14 22.48
CA GLU A 152 -3.96 6.48 21.93
C GLU A 152 -3.09 6.55 20.68
N HIS A 153 -3.63 7.18 19.63
CA HIS A 153 -2.90 7.35 18.39
C HIS A 153 -1.71 8.27 18.69
N ALA A 154 -0.58 7.65 19.05
CA ALA A 154 0.68 8.34 19.20
C ALA A 154 1.12 8.75 17.80
N ILE A 155 1.28 10.05 17.62
CA ILE A 155 1.52 10.64 16.32
C ILE A 155 2.86 11.37 16.39
N GLY A 156 3.74 11.05 15.44
CA GLY A 156 5.18 11.32 15.50
C GLY A 156 6.02 10.07 15.78
N PHE A 157 7.21 9.99 15.16
CA PHE A 157 8.06 8.80 15.24
C PHE A 157 8.49 8.47 16.69
N THR A 158 8.91 9.48 17.45
CA THR A 158 9.42 9.29 18.82
C THR A 158 8.30 8.92 19.79
N SER A 159 7.15 9.60 19.71
CA SER A 159 5.99 9.30 20.56
C SER A 159 5.48 7.89 20.30
N GLN A 160 5.44 7.44 19.04
CA GLN A 160 5.08 6.07 18.70
C GLN A 160 6.00 5.03 19.35
N ILE A 161 7.32 5.27 19.37
CA ILE A 161 8.26 4.36 20.03
C ILE A 161 8.03 4.32 21.53
N VAL A 162 7.83 5.47 22.19
CA VAL A 162 7.61 5.52 23.64
C VAL A 162 6.33 4.79 24.02
N VAL A 163 5.21 5.10 23.34
CA VAL A 163 3.91 4.47 23.61
C VAL A 163 3.98 2.96 23.35
N LEU A 164 4.65 2.53 22.29
CA LEU A 164 4.82 1.11 22.01
C LEU A 164 5.71 0.42 23.04
N TRP A 165 6.71 1.11 23.58
CA TRP A 165 7.57 0.58 24.64
C TRP A 165 6.81 0.38 25.95
N GLU A 166 5.97 1.34 26.30
CA GLU A 166 5.13 1.28 27.50
C GLU A 166 4.05 0.20 27.40
N ALA A 167 3.51 -0.03 26.19
CA ALA A 167 2.45 -1.00 25.92
C ALA A 167 2.92 -2.42 25.60
N LEU A 168 4.24 -2.66 25.52
CA LEU A 168 4.83 -3.99 25.31
C LEU A 168 4.26 -5.08 26.26
N PRO A 169 4.06 -4.82 27.57
CA PRO A 169 3.51 -5.81 28.49
C PRO A 169 2.09 -6.27 28.15
N ASP A 170 1.29 -5.41 27.51
CA ASP A 170 -0.12 -5.66 27.18
C ASP A 170 -0.31 -6.34 25.81
N THR A 171 0.77 -6.87 25.24
CA THR A 171 0.77 -7.51 23.92
C THR A 171 -0.18 -8.71 23.88
N ASN A 172 -1.05 -8.74 22.86
CA ASN A 172 -1.89 -9.90 22.59
C ASN A 172 -1.07 -10.99 21.86
N TYR A 173 -0.72 -12.06 22.57
CA TYR A 173 0.06 -13.17 22.01
C TYR A 173 -0.61 -13.87 20.82
N VAL A 174 -1.94 -13.88 20.75
CA VAL A 174 -2.67 -14.44 19.61
C VAL A 174 -2.49 -13.55 18.38
N GLY A 175 -2.65 -12.24 18.54
CA GLY A 175 -2.39 -11.26 17.48
C GLY A 175 -0.95 -11.34 16.96
N LEU A 176 0.02 -11.40 17.88
CA LEU A 176 1.43 -11.54 17.54
C LEU A 176 1.74 -12.85 16.78
N ALA A 177 1.19 -13.99 17.21
CA ALA A 177 1.37 -15.27 16.53
C ALA A 177 0.79 -15.25 15.11
N LEU A 178 -0.39 -14.65 14.94
CA LEU A 178 -1.03 -14.53 13.63
C LEU A 178 -0.27 -13.58 12.71
N GLY A 179 0.08 -12.40 13.20
CA GLY A 179 0.84 -11.40 12.45
C GLY A 179 2.22 -11.93 12.03
N SER A 180 2.94 -12.58 12.94
CA SER A 180 4.22 -13.23 12.61
C SER A 180 4.07 -14.38 11.61
N CYS A 181 3.02 -15.19 11.71
CA CYS A 181 2.71 -16.23 10.72
C CYS A 181 2.46 -15.63 9.32
N LEU A 182 1.67 -14.57 9.23
CA LEU A 182 1.40 -13.86 7.97
C LEU A 182 2.69 -13.28 7.37
N LEU A 183 3.58 -12.71 8.19
CA LEU A 183 4.89 -12.23 7.74
C LEU A 183 5.79 -13.37 7.23
N LEU A 184 5.76 -14.54 7.88
CA LEU A 184 6.51 -15.72 7.41
C LEU A 184 5.96 -16.24 6.08
N VAL A 185 4.64 -16.28 5.91
CA VAL A 185 3.99 -16.64 4.64
C VAL A 185 4.37 -15.64 3.55
N LEU A 186 4.31 -14.33 3.81
CA LEU A 186 4.76 -13.29 2.88
C LEU A 186 6.22 -13.51 2.47
N GLN A 187 7.11 -13.71 3.44
CA GLN A 187 8.54 -13.92 3.20
C GLN A 187 8.79 -15.18 2.36
N PHE A 188 8.08 -16.26 2.67
CA PHE A 188 8.12 -17.49 1.89
C PHE A 188 7.65 -17.27 0.45
N MET A 189 6.54 -16.56 0.23
CA MET A 189 6.03 -16.24 -1.11
C MET A 189 7.01 -15.37 -1.91
N MET A 190 7.68 -14.41 -1.26
CA MET A 190 8.71 -13.59 -1.90
C MET A 190 9.94 -14.41 -2.30
N TRP A 191 10.38 -15.31 -1.42
CA TRP A 191 11.46 -16.25 -1.71
C TRP A 191 11.07 -17.20 -2.86
N ALA A 192 9.88 -17.79 -2.79
CA ALA A 192 9.35 -18.70 -3.81
C ALA A 192 9.24 -18.03 -5.17
N LYS A 193 8.80 -16.75 -5.23
CA LYS A 193 8.82 -15.95 -6.46
C LYS A 193 10.23 -15.86 -7.04
N LYS A 194 11.21 -15.46 -6.21
CA LYS A 194 12.60 -15.30 -6.65
C LYS A 194 13.17 -16.62 -7.18
N TYR A 195 12.88 -17.72 -6.48
CA TYR A 195 13.27 -19.07 -6.90
C TYR A 195 12.61 -19.48 -8.23
N LEU A 196 11.29 -19.33 -8.34
CA LEU A 196 10.53 -19.69 -9.55
C LEU A 196 10.96 -18.87 -10.76
N VAL A 197 11.20 -17.57 -10.59
CA VAL A 197 11.70 -16.71 -11.67
C VAL A 197 13.10 -17.15 -12.12
N ALA A 198 14.00 -17.43 -11.17
CA ALA A 198 15.35 -17.90 -11.49
C ALA A 198 15.33 -19.26 -12.22
N GLU A 199 14.51 -20.19 -11.75
CA GLU A 199 14.37 -21.52 -12.35
C GLU A 199 13.67 -21.46 -13.72
N LEU A 200 12.68 -20.58 -13.88
CA LEU A 200 12.03 -20.30 -15.18
C LEU A 200 12.96 -19.61 -16.19
N GLN A 201 14.12 -19.08 -15.80
CA GLN A 201 15.13 -18.56 -16.72
C GLN A 201 16.16 -19.62 -17.14
N ARG A 202 16.32 -20.72 -16.38
CA ARG A 202 17.28 -21.78 -16.71
C ARG A 202 16.87 -22.58 -17.96
N PRO A 203 17.81 -23.02 -18.80
CA PRO A 203 17.52 -23.89 -19.93
C PRO A 203 17.16 -25.31 -19.46
N GLY A 204 16.08 -25.89 -20.00
CA GLY A 204 15.63 -27.25 -19.68
C GLY A 204 14.11 -27.42 -19.77
N PRO A 205 13.61 -28.67 -19.82
CA PRO A 205 12.18 -28.96 -19.77
C PRO A 205 11.62 -28.55 -18.40
N LYS A 206 10.60 -27.70 -18.39
CA LYS A 206 10.04 -27.16 -17.15
C LYS A 206 8.70 -27.81 -16.81
N PRO A 207 8.48 -28.14 -15.53
CA PRO A 207 7.17 -28.59 -15.09
C PRO A 207 6.07 -27.57 -15.40
N LYS A 208 4.93 -28.05 -15.90
CA LYS A 208 3.79 -27.19 -16.25
C LYS A 208 3.24 -26.39 -15.05
N TRP A 209 3.43 -26.88 -13.82
CA TRP A 209 2.98 -26.22 -12.58
C TRP A 209 3.77 -24.96 -12.21
N MET A 210 4.95 -24.73 -12.78
CA MET A 210 5.76 -23.54 -12.44
C MET A 210 5.14 -22.23 -12.93
N LYS A 211 4.45 -22.24 -14.07
CA LYS A 211 3.77 -21.04 -14.61
C LYS A 211 2.63 -20.55 -13.70
N PRO A 212 1.66 -21.39 -13.30
CA PRO A 212 0.63 -20.95 -12.35
C PRO A 212 1.21 -20.63 -10.97
N ALA A 213 2.24 -21.34 -10.50
CA ALA A 213 2.91 -21.02 -9.24
C ALA A 213 3.55 -19.62 -9.27
N LYS A 214 4.15 -19.21 -10.40
CA LYS A 214 4.68 -17.86 -10.58
C LYS A 214 3.58 -16.81 -10.44
N ILE A 215 2.45 -17.00 -11.15
CA ILE A 215 1.30 -16.07 -11.09
C ILE A 215 0.78 -15.96 -9.66
N LEU A 216 0.64 -17.08 -8.96
CA LEU A 216 0.22 -17.12 -7.56
C LEU A 216 1.17 -16.28 -6.67
N THR A 217 2.48 -16.40 -6.88
CA THR A 217 3.47 -15.61 -6.12
C THR A 217 3.51 -14.13 -6.51
N GLU A 218 3.01 -13.75 -7.68
CA GLU A 218 2.82 -12.34 -8.08
C GLU A 218 1.60 -11.73 -7.39
N MET A 219 0.57 -12.51 -7.09
CA MET A 219 -0.65 -12.11 -6.40
C MET A 219 -0.56 -12.20 -4.87
N LYS A 220 0.66 -12.24 -4.30
CA LYS A 220 0.89 -12.49 -2.86
C LYS A 220 0.11 -11.58 -1.91
N GLU A 221 -0.04 -10.31 -2.25
CA GLU A 221 -0.78 -9.32 -1.43
C GLU A 221 -2.26 -9.68 -1.38
N LEU A 222 -2.85 -10.04 -2.53
CA LEU A 222 -4.25 -10.46 -2.64
C LEU A 222 -4.50 -11.76 -1.89
N LEU A 223 -3.57 -12.71 -1.96
CA LEU A 223 -3.68 -13.99 -1.25
C LEU A 223 -3.61 -13.79 0.26
N LEU A 224 -2.71 -12.94 0.75
CA LEU A 224 -2.63 -12.60 2.16
C LEU A 224 -3.92 -11.95 2.66
N VAL A 225 -4.46 -11.02 1.89
CA VAL A 225 -5.74 -10.37 2.22
C VAL A 225 -6.87 -11.38 2.22
N ALA A 226 -6.96 -12.25 1.21
CA ALA A 226 -7.98 -13.30 1.16
C ALA A 226 -7.87 -14.27 2.34
N ILE A 227 -6.65 -14.68 2.71
CA ILE A 227 -6.39 -15.53 3.88
C ILE A 227 -6.81 -14.80 5.17
N SER A 228 -6.44 -13.53 5.32
CA SER A 228 -6.79 -12.71 6.48
C SER A 228 -8.30 -12.52 6.62
N ILE A 229 -9.01 -12.18 5.54
CA ILE A 229 -10.48 -12.05 5.53
C ILE A 229 -11.13 -13.40 5.85
N THR A 230 -10.67 -14.48 5.23
CA THR A 230 -11.23 -15.83 5.50
C THR A 230 -11.04 -16.22 6.95
N PHE A 231 -9.85 -15.96 7.50
CA PHE A 231 -9.57 -16.21 8.91
C PHE A 231 -10.49 -15.38 9.82
N ALA A 232 -10.60 -14.08 9.57
CA ALA A 232 -11.47 -13.19 10.34
C ALA A 232 -12.94 -13.61 10.31
N VAL A 233 -13.45 -14.05 9.16
CA VAL A 233 -14.82 -14.57 9.04
C VAL A 233 -15.00 -15.89 9.78
N LEU A 234 -14.01 -16.78 9.74
CA LEU A 234 -14.06 -18.08 10.43
C LEU A 234 -13.94 -17.96 11.95
N THR A 235 -13.29 -16.91 12.44
CA THR A 235 -13.10 -16.64 13.87
C THR A 235 -14.09 -15.61 14.41
N ALA A 236 -14.98 -15.05 13.59
CA ALA A 236 -16.01 -14.15 14.07
C ALA A 236 -16.99 -14.90 14.99
N VAL A 237 -17.07 -14.44 16.24
CA VAL A 237 -18.08 -14.90 17.21
C VAL A 237 -19.07 -13.76 17.39
N ASP A 238 -20.36 -14.03 17.21
CA ASP A 238 -21.45 -13.03 17.26
C ASP A 238 -21.34 -11.86 16.26
N GLY A 239 -20.67 -12.08 15.13
CA GLY A 239 -20.57 -11.09 14.04
C GLY A 239 -19.44 -10.07 14.22
N GLU A 240 -18.70 -10.13 15.33
CA GLU A 240 -17.46 -9.37 15.50
C GLU A 240 -16.24 -10.29 15.33
N PRO A 241 -15.24 -9.88 14.54
CA PRO A 241 -14.02 -10.66 14.38
C PRO A 241 -13.25 -10.71 15.70
N LEU A 242 -12.63 -11.86 16.00
CA LEU A 242 -11.85 -12.12 17.23
C LEU A 242 -10.65 -11.16 17.43
N LEU A 243 -10.25 -10.46 16.36
CA LEU A 243 -9.30 -9.34 16.32
C LEU A 243 -9.78 -8.37 15.24
N PRO A 244 -9.78 -7.04 15.46
CA PRO A 244 -10.12 -6.07 14.42
C PRO A 244 -9.06 -6.12 13.31
N VAL A 245 -9.52 -6.28 12.07
CA VAL A 245 -8.70 -6.29 10.84
C VAL A 245 -8.47 -4.86 10.35
#